data_AF-A0A376P963-F1
#
_entry.id   AF-A0A376P963-F1
#
_cell.length_a   1.000
_cell.length_b   1.000
_cell.length_c   1.000
_cell.angle_alpha   90.00
_cell.angle_beta   90.00
_cell.angle_gamma   90.00
#
_symmetry.space_group_name_H-M   'P 1'
#
loop_
_entity.id
_entity.type
_entity.pdbx_description
1 polymer ?
#
loop_
_entity_poly.entity_id
_entity_poly.type
_entity_poly.pdbx_seq_one_letter_code
_entity_poly.pdbx_strand_id
1 'polypeptide(L)'
;MKELEEKWLDLKRMEISANAFNRYESIARMMVPKIGGNRLVSAVTKEELLYIRKDLLTGYQNPTKGKAPVKGRSVVTVNYYMTTIAGMFQFAADHGYIEANPFEGIKPLKRARAEPDPLTRDEFIRLIDACRHQQTKNLWSLAVYTGMRHGELVSLAWEDIDLKAGTITIRRNYTKLGEFTLPKTEASTNRVVHLIQPLSVS
;
A
#
# COMPACT_ATOMS: atom_id res chain seq x y z
N MET A 1 -7.60 -18.81 17.76
CA MET A 1 -7.28 -18.01 16.55
C MET A 1 -6.61 -16.68 16.87
N LYS A 2 -7.07 -15.90 17.86
CA LYS A 2 -6.33 -14.70 18.32
C LYS A 2 -4.87 -14.96 18.71
N GLU A 3 -4.60 -16.04 19.43
CA GLU A 3 -3.23 -16.41 19.79
C GLU A 3 -2.34 -16.67 18.55
N LEU A 4 -2.91 -17.29 17.51
CA LEU A 4 -2.22 -17.47 16.22
C LEU A 4 -1.95 -16.12 15.54
N GLU A 5 -2.93 -15.22 15.54
CA GLU A 5 -2.78 -13.86 15.00
C GLU A 5 -1.63 -13.12 15.69
N GLU A 6 -1.61 -13.11 17.02
CA GLU A 6 -0.60 -12.43 17.83
C GLU A 6 0.79 -12.99 17.54
N LYS A 7 0.94 -14.32 17.59
CA LYS A 7 2.22 -15.00 17.33
C LYS A 7 2.71 -14.78 15.90
N TRP A 8 1.82 -14.89 14.92
CA TRP A 8 2.17 -14.70 13.53
C TRP A 8 2.59 -13.25 13.24
N LEU A 9 1.85 -12.26 13.76
CA LEU A 9 2.19 -10.86 13.59
C LEU A 9 3.51 -10.50 14.27
N ASP A 10 3.77 -11.00 15.47
CA ASP A 10 5.03 -10.73 16.19
C ASP A 10 6.25 -11.19 15.38
N LEU A 11 6.23 -12.42 14.87
CA LEU A 11 7.28 -12.92 13.99
C LEU A 11 7.35 -12.15 12.66
N LYS A 12 6.18 -11.87 12.06
CA LYS A 12 6.12 -11.18 10.76
C LYS A 12 6.68 -9.76 10.83
N ARG A 13 6.59 -9.09 11.99
CA ARG A 13 7.14 -7.74 12.23
C ARG A 13 8.62 -7.65 11.87
N MET A 14 9.38 -8.71 12.13
CA MET A 14 10.83 -8.75 11.87
C MET A 14 11.16 -8.97 10.39
N GLU A 15 10.23 -9.51 9.61
CA GLU A 15 10.45 -9.85 8.21
C GLU A 15 10.09 -8.72 7.23
N ILE A 16 9.23 -7.79 7.64
CA ILE A 16 8.65 -6.79 6.73
C ILE A 16 8.79 -5.36 7.27
N SER A 17 8.84 -4.38 6.36
CA SER A 17 8.88 -2.96 6.73
C SER A 17 7.70 -2.56 7.63
N ALA A 18 7.88 -1.58 8.52
CA ALA A 18 6.83 -1.04 9.41
C ALA A 18 5.53 -0.66 8.65
N ASN A 19 5.65 -0.09 7.45
CA ASN A 19 4.52 0.23 6.59
C ASN A 19 3.73 -0.99 6.10
N ALA A 20 4.43 -2.09 5.79
CA ALA A 20 3.79 -3.34 5.41
C ALA A 20 3.16 -4.00 6.64
N PHE A 21 3.87 -4.00 7.77
CA PHE A 21 3.38 -4.51 9.04
C PHE A 21 2.07 -3.86 9.47
N ASN A 22 1.99 -2.52 9.46
CA ASN A 22 0.76 -1.80 9.82
C ASN A 22 -0.44 -2.19 8.93
N ARG A 23 -0.21 -2.56 7.67
CA ARG A 23 -1.28 -3.09 6.79
C ARG A 23 -1.68 -4.50 7.20
N TYR A 24 -0.71 -5.37 7.48
CA TYR A 24 -0.97 -6.75 7.90
C TYR A 24 -1.77 -6.77 9.21
N GLU A 25 -1.34 -5.97 10.19
CA GLU A 25 -2.02 -5.81 11.47
C GLU A 25 -3.45 -5.27 11.28
N SER A 26 -3.63 -4.24 10.45
CA SER A 26 -4.98 -3.70 10.15
C SER A 26 -5.89 -4.74 9.50
N ILE A 27 -5.36 -5.59 8.63
CA ILE A 27 -6.11 -6.66 7.97
C ILE A 27 -6.48 -7.76 8.96
N ALA A 28 -5.50 -8.24 9.74
CA ALA A 28 -5.73 -9.26 10.75
C ALA A 28 -6.81 -8.84 11.75
N ARG A 29 -6.69 -7.62 12.29
CA ARG A 29 -7.69 -7.01 13.19
C ARG A 29 -9.10 -6.97 12.61
N MET A 30 -9.23 -6.82 11.29
CA MET A 30 -10.54 -6.79 10.62
C MET A 30 -11.06 -8.19 10.28
N MET A 31 -10.18 -9.08 9.86
CA MET A 31 -10.53 -10.39 9.29
C MET A 31 -10.67 -11.47 10.36
N VAL A 32 -9.80 -11.49 11.38
CA VAL A 32 -9.82 -12.51 12.44
C VAL A 32 -11.18 -12.55 13.16
N PRO A 33 -11.79 -11.41 13.56
CA PRO A 33 -13.13 -11.43 14.14
C PRO A 33 -14.21 -11.98 13.19
N LYS A 34 -14.07 -11.77 11.87
CA LYS A 34 -15.02 -12.26 10.86
C LYS A 34 -14.88 -13.75 10.57
N ILE A 35 -13.68 -14.31 10.69
CA ILE A 35 -13.42 -15.72 10.42
C ILE A 35 -13.80 -16.59 11.62
N GLY A 36 -13.46 -16.15 12.83
CA GLY A 36 -13.80 -16.95 14.00
C GLY A 36 -13.38 -16.39 15.35
N GLY A 37 -12.62 -15.30 15.40
CA GLY A 37 -12.24 -14.62 16.65
C GLY A 37 -11.58 -15.56 17.67
N ASN A 38 -12.37 -16.06 18.63
CA ASN A 38 -11.90 -16.98 19.67
C ASN A 38 -12.02 -18.47 19.29
N ARG A 39 -12.58 -18.82 18.12
CA ARG A 39 -12.68 -20.20 17.65
C ARG A 39 -11.30 -20.84 17.44
N LEU A 40 -11.27 -22.17 17.49
CA LEU A 40 -10.11 -22.96 17.08
C LEU A 40 -9.80 -22.69 15.60
N VAL A 41 -8.51 -22.60 15.27
CA VAL A 41 -8.05 -22.34 13.90
C VAL A 41 -8.43 -23.51 12.97
N SER A 42 -8.38 -24.73 13.50
CA SER A 42 -8.77 -25.96 12.80
C SER A 42 -10.26 -26.03 12.43
N ALA A 43 -11.12 -25.25 13.09
CA ALA A 43 -12.56 -25.25 12.83
C ALA A 43 -12.96 -24.37 11.63
N VAL A 44 -12.00 -23.73 10.96
CA VAL A 44 -12.27 -22.85 9.81
C VAL A 44 -12.34 -23.66 8.53
N THR A 45 -13.46 -23.54 7.84
CA THR A 45 -13.70 -24.23 6.59
C THR A 45 -13.45 -23.34 5.38
N LYS A 46 -13.14 -23.96 4.25
CA LYS A 46 -13.02 -23.26 2.95
C LYS A 46 -14.32 -22.55 2.56
N GLU A 47 -15.48 -23.13 2.87
CA GLU A 47 -16.79 -22.55 2.59
C GLU A 47 -17.00 -21.23 3.35
N GLU A 48 -16.71 -21.19 4.65
CA GLU A 48 -16.78 -19.96 5.45
C GLU A 48 -15.89 -18.85 4.86
N LEU A 49 -14.68 -19.19 4.42
CA LEU A 49 -13.77 -18.23 3.77
C LEU A 49 -14.34 -17.67 2.46
N LEU A 50 -15.07 -18.47 1.68
CA LEU A 50 -15.74 -18.03 0.47
C LEU A 50 -16.93 -17.11 0.77
N TYR A 51 -17.69 -17.39 1.83
CA TYR A 51 -18.74 -16.48 2.31
C TYR A 51 -18.17 -15.15 2.81
N ILE A 52 -17.04 -15.18 3.51
CA ILE A 52 -16.35 -13.95 3.94
C ILE A 52 -15.85 -13.16 2.73
N ARG A 53 -15.27 -13.83 1.72
CA ARG A 53 -14.89 -13.17 0.46
C ARG A 53 -16.09 -12.51 -0.22
N LYS A 54 -17.26 -13.18 -0.24
CA LYS A 54 -18.51 -12.62 -0.75
C LYS A 54 -18.95 -11.41 0.06
N ASP A 55 -18.95 -11.48 1.40
CA ASP A 55 -19.27 -10.36 2.28
C ASP A 55 -18.34 -9.15 2.05
N LEU A 56 -17.04 -9.38 1.87
CA LEU A 56 -16.10 -8.29 1.58
C LEU A 56 -16.41 -7.60 0.23
N LEU A 57 -16.91 -8.34 -0.75
CA LEU A 57 -17.29 -7.80 -2.07
C LEU A 57 -18.64 -7.08 -2.06
N THR A 58 -19.63 -7.60 -1.33
CA THR A 58 -21.03 -7.16 -1.44
C THR A 58 -21.56 -6.43 -0.22
N GLY A 59 -20.98 -6.69 0.95
CA GLY A 59 -21.35 -6.09 2.23
C GLY A 59 -20.84 -4.66 2.37
N TYR A 60 -21.12 -4.02 3.51
CA TYR A 60 -20.74 -2.63 3.74
C TYR A 60 -19.37 -2.52 4.44
N GLN A 61 -18.59 -1.53 4.04
CA GLN A 61 -17.40 -1.13 4.76
C GLN A 61 -17.78 -0.41 6.05
N ASN A 62 -16.95 -0.55 7.09
CA ASN A 62 -17.12 0.23 8.31
C ASN A 62 -17.02 1.72 7.95
N PRO A 63 -18.02 2.54 8.31
CA PRO A 63 -18.00 3.95 7.99
C PRO A 63 -16.81 4.62 8.68
N THR A 64 -16.06 5.40 7.90
CA THR A 64 -15.12 6.36 8.49
C THR A 64 -15.93 7.50 9.10
N LYS A 65 -15.49 8.06 10.23
CA LYS A 65 -16.20 9.14 10.93
C LYS A 65 -16.64 10.24 9.95
N GLY A 66 -17.95 10.51 9.90
CA GLY A 66 -18.55 11.52 9.02
C GLY A 66 -18.77 11.11 7.55
N LYS A 67 -18.61 9.83 7.19
CA LYS A 67 -18.86 9.34 5.83
C LYS A 67 -19.94 8.26 5.81
N ALA A 68 -20.76 8.27 4.76
CA ALA A 68 -21.74 7.23 4.49
C ALA A 68 -21.05 5.86 4.32
N PRO A 69 -21.71 4.75 4.69
CA PRO A 69 -21.17 3.41 4.51
C PRO A 69 -20.99 3.11 3.02
N VAL A 70 -19.79 2.71 2.63
CA VAL A 70 -19.47 2.35 1.24
C VAL A 70 -19.81 0.88 1.03
N LYS A 71 -20.60 0.59 -0.01
CA LYS A 71 -20.94 -0.79 -0.38
C LYS A 71 -19.80 -1.45 -1.13
N GLY A 72 -19.40 -2.62 -0.66
CA GLY A 72 -18.39 -3.48 -1.27
C GLY A 72 -16.96 -2.95 -1.17
N ARG A 73 -15.97 -3.84 -1.32
CA ARG A 73 -14.55 -3.48 -1.49
C ARG A 73 -14.10 -3.81 -2.90
N SER A 74 -13.05 -3.11 -3.36
CA SER A 74 -12.44 -3.41 -4.65
C SER A 74 -11.88 -4.83 -4.66
N VAL A 75 -11.88 -5.48 -5.83
CA VAL A 75 -11.30 -6.82 -6.03
C VAL A 75 -9.84 -6.88 -5.57
N VAL A 76 -9.07 -5.80 -5.80
CA VAL A 76 -7.68 -5.68 -5.35
C VAL A 76 -7.58 -5.78 -3.83
N THR A 77 -8.42 -5.02 -3.12
CA THR A 77 -8.46 -5.01 -1.66
C THR A 77 -8.87 -6.38 -1.12
N VAL A 78 -9.90 -7.00 -1.70
CA VAL A 78 -10.37 -8.32 -1.28
C VAL A 78 -9.28 -9.38 -1.48
N ASN A 79 -8.66 -9.42 -2.65
CA ASN A 79 -7.54 -10.35 -2.90
C ASN A 79 -6.41 -10.12 -1.89
N TYR A 80 -6.04 -8.86 -1.62
CA TYR A 80 -5.00 -8.55 -0.65
C TYR A 80 -5.34 -9.07 0.75
N TYR A 81 -6.58 -8.87 1.21
CA TYR A 81 -7.02 -9.37 2.52
C TYR A 81 -6.98 -10.89 2.59
N MET A 82 -7.50 -11.56 1.56
CA MET A 82 -7.52 -13.02 1.48
C MET A 82 -6.10 -13.59 1.45
N THR A 83 -5.18 -13.00 0.69
CA THR A 83 -3.78 -13.44 0.61
C THR A 83 -3.02 -13.20 1.92
N THR A 84 -3.22 -12.06 2.58
CA THR A 84 -2.60 -11.79 3.89
C THR A 84 -3.02 -12.84 4.92
N ILE A 85 -4.32 -13.15 5.01
CA ILE A 85 -4.81 -14.16 5.95
C ILE A 85 -4.41 -15.58 5.51
N ALA A 86 -4.39 -15.88 4.21
CA ALA A 86 -3.87 -17.16 3.72
C ALA A 86 -2.44 -17.42 4.20
N GLY A 87 -1.60 -16.38 4.29
CA GLY A 87 -0.25 -16.48 4.86
C GLY A 87 -0.24 -16.81 6.36
N MET A 88 -1.19 -16.30 7.14
CA MET A 88 -1.35 -16.66 8.56
C MET A 88 -1.77 -18.13 8.73
N PHE A 89 -2.69 -18.62 7.89
CA PHE A 89 -3.09 -20.03 7.92
C PHE A 89 -2.02 -20.96 7.34
N GLN A 90 -1.21 -20.47 6.39
CA GLN A 90 -0.05 -21.22 5.91
C GLN A 90 0.97 -21.41 7.05
N PHE A 91 1.27 -20.32 7.77
CA PHE A 91 2.10 -20.40 8.97
C PHE A 91 1.55 -21.43 9.97
N ALA A 92 0.23 -21.49 10.16
CA ALA A 92 -0.39 -22.47 11.04
C ALA A 92 -0.22 -23.92 10.55
N ALA A 93 -0.36 -24.17 9.25
CA ALA A 93 -0.15 -25.48 8.66
C ALA A 93 1.32 -25.92 8.74
N ASP A 94 2.25 -25.01 8.41
CA ASP A 94 3.69 -25.28 8.42
C ASP A 94 4.22 -25.66 9.82
N HIS A 95 3.56 -25.15 10.87
CA HIS A 95 3.90 -25.43 12.28
C HIS A 95 3.02 -26.51 12.93
N GLY A 96 2.16 -27.18 12.15
CA GLY A 96 1.33 -28.28 12.62
C GLY A 96 0.16 -27.89 13.53
N TYR A 97 -0.23 -26.60 13.57
CA TYR A 97 -1.43 -26.17 14.32
C TYR A 97 -2.73 -26.59 13.66
N ILE A 98 -2.69 -26.81 12.34
CA ILE A 98 -3.77 -27.37 11.53
C ILE A 98 -3.18 -28.35 10.54
N GLU A 99 -3.95 -29.35 10.11
CA GLU A 99 -3.50 -30.37 9.17
C GLU A 99 -3.26 -29.81 7.76
N ALA A 100 -4.09 -28.86 7.34
CA ALA A 100 -4.02 -28.27 6.00
C ALA A 100 -4.51 -26.81 6.02
N ASN A 101 -4.02 -26.00 5.08
CA ASN A 101 -4.42 -24.62 4.93
C ASN A 101 -5.82 -24.53 4.27
N PRO A 102 -6.87 -24.00 4.94
CA PRO A 102 -8.22 -23.90 4.36
C PRO A 102 -8.29 -22.94 3.15
N PHE A 103 -7.28 -22.10 2.94
CA PHE A 103 -7.16 -21.24 1.75
C PHE A 103 -6.65 -21.98 0.52
N GLU A 104 -6.17 -23.22 0.64
CA GLU A 104 -5.66 -23.98 -0.49
C GLU A 104 -6.72 -24.13 -1.59
N GLY A 105 -6.36 -23.79 -2.83
CA GLY A 105 -7.28 -23.79 -3.98
C GLY A 105 -8.23 -22.57 -4.07
N ILE A 106 -8.25 -21.66 -3.09
CA ILE A 106 -8.95 -20.38 -3.23
C ILE A 106 -8.14 -19.45 -4.14
N LYS A 107 -8.48 -19.45 -5.44
CA LYS A 107 -7.81 -18.58 -6.42
C LYS A 107 -8.17 -17.10 -6.20
N PRO A 108 -7.21 -16.18 -6.37
CA PRO A 108 -7.51 -14.74 -6.43
C PRO A 108 -8.56 -14.45 -7.49
N LEU A 109 -9.43 -13.49 -7.21
CA LEU A 109 -10.42 -13.02 -8.16
C LEU A 109 -9.74 -12.31 -9.33
N LYS A 110 -10.23 -12.54 -10.55
CA LYS A 110 -9.73 -11.85 -11.74
C LYS A 110 -9.96 -10.35 -11.59
N ARG A 111 -8.91 -9.57 -11.84
CA ARG A 111 -8.95 -8.11 -11.83
C ARG A 111 -8.97 -7.62 -13.28
N ALA A 112 -9.90 -6.74 -13.61
CA ALA A 112 -9.75 -5.88 -14.77
C ALA A 112 -8.59 -4.90 -14.51
N ARG A 113 -7.55 -4.96 -15.35
CA ARG A 113 -6.47 -3.98 -15.28
C ARG A 113 -7.08 -2.65 -15.73
N ALA A 114 -7.16 -1.69 -14.81
CA ALA A 114 -7.51 -0.33 -15.21
C ALA A 114 -6.42 0.16 -16.16
N GLU A 115 -6.81 0.68 -17.31
CA GLU A 115 -5.88 1.33 -18.21
C GLU A 115 -5.31 2.57 -17.51
N PRO A 116 -4.00 2.82 -17.61
CA PRO A 116 -3.42 4.07 -17.12
C PRO A 116 -4.09 5.24 -17.83
N ASP A 117 -4.58 6.21 -17.05
CA ASP A 117 -5.15 7.47 -17.52
C ASP A 117 -4.17 8.59 -17.13
N PRO A 118 -3.11 8.84 -17.93
CA PRO A 118 -2.13 9.87 -17.63
C PRO A 118 -2.69 11.26 -17.91
N LEU A 119 -2.27 12.26 -17.12
CA LEU A 119 -2.63 13.65 -17.36
C LEU A 119 -2.19 14.08 -18.76
N THR A 120 -3.13 14.67 -19.50
CA THR A 120 -2.84 15.42 -20.72
C THR A 120 -2.09 16.71 -20.39
N ARG A 121 -1.46 17.32 -21.40
CA ARG A 121 -0.79 18.62 -21.24
C ARG A 121 -1.75 19.70 -20.71
N ASP A 122 -2.97 19.75 -21.24
CA ASP A 122 -3.97 20.75 -20.86
C ASP A 122 -4.50 20.52 -19.43
N GLU A 123 -4.65 19.26 -19.02
CA GLU A 123 -4.97 18.92 -17.63
C GLU A 123 -3.86 19.30 -16.67
N PHE A 124 -2.60 19.11 -17.06
CA PHE A 124 -1.47 19.54 -16.25
C PHE A 124 -1.45 21.06 -16.08
N ILE A 125 -1.67 21.84 -17.15
CA ILE A 125 -1.76 23.30 -17.07
C ILE A 125 -2.88 23.71 -16.10
N ARG A 126 -4.09 23.14 -16.27
CA ARG A 126 -5.22 23.41 -15.37
C ARG A 126 -4.93 23.03 -13.91
N LEU A 127 -4.22 21.93 -13.67
CA LEU A 127 -3.79 21.50 -12.33
C LEU A 127 -2.87 22.55 -11.69
N ILE A 128 -1.88 23.04 -12.43
CA ILE A 128 -0.93 24.05 -11.95
C ILE A 128 -1.64 25.38 -11.71
N ASP A 129 -2.55 25.80 -12.59
CA ASP A 129 -3.31 27.04 -12.44
C ASP A 129 -4.26 27.01 -11.24
N ALA A 130 -4.81 25.84 -10.91
CA ALA A 130 -5.66 25.66 -9.74
C ALA A 130 -4.89 25.72 -8.39
N CYS A 131 -3.56 25.60 -8.42
CA CYS A 131 -2.74 25.66 -7.20
C CYS A 131 -2.63 27.10 -6.68
N ARG A 132 -3.10 27.34 -5.45
CA ARG A 132 -3.11 28.67 -4.82
C ARG A 132 -1.73 29.16 -4.36
N HIS A 133 -0.83 28.24 -4.00
CA HIS A 133 0.49 28.56 -3.45
C HIS A 133 1.61 28.18 -4.43
N GLN A 134 2.62 29.04 -4.55
CA GLN A 134 3.76 28.80 -5.43
C GLN A 134 4.52 27.51 -5.08
N GLN A 135 4.63 27.19 -3.79
CA GLN A 135 5.26 25.94 -3.34
C GLN A 135 4.51 24.70 -3.84
N THR A 136 3.17 24.75 -3.85
CA THR A 136 2.35 23.65 -4.37
C THR A 136 2.52 23.50 -5.88
N LYS A 137 2.61 24.62 -6.63
CA LYS A 137 2.94 24.61 -8.06
C LYS A 137 4.29 23.96 -8.32
N ASN A 138 5.33 24.40 -7.61
CA ASN A 138 6.69 23.87 -7.76
C ASN A 138 6.75 22.37 -7.45
N LEU A 139 6.05 21.92 -6.40
CA LEU A 139 6.00 20.50 -6.04
C LEU A 139 5.38 19.65 -7.14
N TRP A 140 4.22 20.05 -7.67
CA TRP A 140 3.55 19.29 -8.74
C TRP A 140 4.30 19.35 -10.07
N SER A 141 4.86 20.50 -10.42
CA SER A 141 5.73 20.63 -11.60
C SER A 141 6.92 19.69 -11.49
N LEU A 142 7.62 19.70 -10.35
CA LEU A 142 8.75 18.81 -10.13
C LEU A 142 8.32 17.34 -10.22
N ALA A 143 7.21 16.96 -9.59
CA ALA A 143 6.67 15.61 -9.63
C ALA A 143 6.42 15.11 -11.06
N VAL A 144 5.80 15.95 -11.89
CA VAL A 144 5.45 15.60 -13.28
C VAL A 144 6.68 15.53 -14.17
N TYR A 145 7.61 16.49 -14.06
CA TYR A 145 8.81 16.52 -14.89
C TYR A 145 9.85 15.45 -14.53
N THR A 146 9.94 15.08 -13.25
CA THR A 146 10.95 14.12 -12.77
C THR A 146 10.43 12.69 -12.62
N GLY A 147 9.11 12.50 -12.56
CA GLY A 147 8.50 11.22 -12.24
C GLY A 147 8.86 10.69 -10.85
N MET A 148 9.28 11.57 -9.94
CA MET A 148 9.62 11.20 -8.56
C MET A 148 8.39 10.78 -7.77
N ARG A 149 8.56 9.79 -6.88
CA ARG A 149 7.48 9.38 -6.00
C ARG A 149 7.25 10.45 -4.93
N HIS A 150 6.02 10.57 -4.45
CA HIS A 150 5.67 11.56 -3.42
C HIS A 150 6.57 11.51 -2.18
N GLY A 151 6.90 10.32 -1.69
CA GLY A 151 7.81 10.18 -0.54
C GLY A 151 9.25 10.61 -0.83
N GLU A 152 9.72 10.47 -2.08
CA GLU A 152 11.04 10.94 -2.52
C GLU A 152 11.05 12.48 -2.55
N LEU A 153 10.02 13.09 -3.14
CA LEU A 153 9.85 14.56 -3.23
C LEU A 153 9.84 15.24 -1.85
N VAL A 154 9.09 14.69 -0.90
CA VAL A 154 8.96 15.26 0.45
C VAL A 154 10.23 15.06 1.28
N SER A 155 11.08 14.10 0.91
CA SER A 155 12.35 13.83 1.60
C SER A 155 13.57 14.55 1.02
N LEU A 156 13.39 15.36 -0.02
CA LEU A 156 14.49 16.08 -0.65
C LEU A 156 15.13 17.09 0.31
N ALA A 157 16.45 17.03 0.43
CA ALA A 157 17.25 18.03 1.11
C ALA A 157 18.04 18.90 0.11
N TRP A 158 18.50 20.07 0.54
CA TRP A 158 19.27 20.98 -0.32
C TRP A 158 20.57 20.34 -0.86
N GLU A 159 21.20 19.48 -0.06
CA GLU A 159 22.40 18.70 -0.44
C GLU A 159 22.14 17.68 -1.56
N ASP A 160 20.88 17.34 -1.83
CA ASP A 160 20.50 16.40 -2.87
C ASP A 160 20.40 17.06 -4.25
N ILE A 161 20.47 18.40 -4.31
CA ILE A 161 20.24 19.19 -5.53
C ILE A 161 21.55 19.85 -5.99
N ASP A 162 22.02 19.45 -7.16
CA ASP A 162 23.13 20.14 -7.85
C ASP A 162 22.54 21.01 -8.98
N LEU A 163 22.39 22.31 -8.70
CA LEU A 163 21.89 23.27 -9.67
C LEU A 163 22.91 23.58 -10.79
N LYS A 164 24.21 23.33 -10.58
CA LYS A 164 25.23 23.54 -11.61
C LYS A 164 25.20 22.40 -12.63
N ALA A 165 25.10 21.17 -12.14
CA ALA A 165 24.93 19.99 -13.00
C ALA A 165 23.47 19.81 -13.48
N GLY A 166 22.52 20.53 -12.89
CA GLY A 166 21.09 20.37 -13.18
C GLY A 166 20.59 18.98 -12.79
N THR A 167 20.96 18.48 -11.61
CA THR A 167 20.61 17.13 -11.16
C THR A 167 20.03 17.09 -9.76
N ILE A 168 19.20 16.07 -9.50
CA ILE A 168 18.69 15.71 -8.17
C ILE A 168 19.10 14.27 -7.88
N THR A 169 19.71 14.03 -6.72
CA THR A 169 20.08 12.69 -6.25
C THR A 169 19.04 12.19 -5.25
N ILE A 170 18.35 11.10 -5.58
CA ILE A 170 17.33 10.53 -4.68
C ILE A 170 18.02 9.60 -3.67
N ARG A 171 18.14 10.09 -2.43
CA ARG A 171 18.79 9.34 -1.34
C ARG A 171 17.80 8.73 -0.35
N ARG A 172 16.63 9.35 -0.20
CA ARG A 172 15.69 9.09 0.90
C ARG A 172 14.28 8.95 0.35
N ASN A 173 13.41 8.36 1.17
CA ASN A 173 11.98 8.30 0.97
C ASN A 173 11.26 8.50 2.30
N TYR A 174 10.40 9.51 2.38
CA TYR A 174 9.54 9.77 3.52
C TYR A 174 8.28 8.91 3.45
N THR A 175 8.01 8.16 4.52
CA THR A 175 6.88 7.24 4.56
C THR A 175 5.67 7.81 5.29
N LYS A 176 4.50 7.19 5.11
CA LYS A 176 3.27 7.60 5.81
C LYS A 176 3.34 7.48 7.33
N LEU A 177 4.30 6.72 7.85
CA LEU A 177 4.54 6.57 9.29
C LEU A 177 5.44 7.66 9.86
N GLY A 178 5.87 8.61 9.04
CA GLY A 178 6.74 9.70 9.46
C GLY A 178 8.22 9.36 9.47
N GLU A 179 8.60 8.21 8.93
CA GLU A 179 9.99 7.71 8.93
C GLU A 179 10.68 7.96 7.59
N PHE A 180 11.99 8.27 7.66
CA PHE A 180 12.87 8.25 6.51
C PHE A 180 13.39 6.83 6.27
N THR A 181 13.26 6.37 5.03
CA THR A 181 13.72 5.05 4.59
C THR A 181 14.56 5.19 3.34
N LEU A 182 15.40 4.18 3.05
CA LEU A 182 16.01 4.06 1.74
C LEU A 182 14.92 3.77 0.68
N PRO A 183 15.09 4.23 -0.57
CA PRO A 183 14.22 3.84 -1.67
C PRO A 183 14.12 2.31 -1.77
N LYS A 184 12.91 1.79 -2.06
CA LYS A 184 12.54 0.37 -1.90
C LYS A 184 13.33 -0.66 -2.73
N THR A 185 14.20 -0.24 -3.63
CA THR A 185 15.00 -1.12 -4.48
C THR A 185 16.43 -0.61 -4.51
N GLU A 186 17.43 -1.49 -4.44
CA GLU A 186 18.84 -1.11 -4.56
C GLU A 186 19.13 -0.31 -5.84
N ALA A 187 18.46 -0.65 -6.94
CA ALA A 187 18.50 0.10 -8.21
C ALA A 187 17.87 1.52 -8.16
N SER A 188 17.19 1.88 -7.07
CA SER A 188 16.59 3.20 -6.83
C SER A 188 17.34 4.01 -5.77
N THR A 189 18.31 3.42 -5.08
CA THR A 189 19.18 4.15 -4.14
C THR A 189 20.17 4.97 -4.94
N ASN A 190 20.27 6.28 -4.65
CA ASN A 190 21.12 7.24 -5.39
C ASN A 190 20.78 7.39 -6.88
N ARG A 191 19.52 7.17 -7.27
CA ARG A 191 19.07 7.50 -8.63
C ARG A 191 19.25 9.00 -8.86
N VAL A 192 19.99 9.36 -9.90
CA VAL A 192 20.13 10.75 -10.35
C VAL A 192 19.04 11.05 -11.37
N VAL A 193 18.30 12.12 -11.14
CA VAL A 193 17.31 12.65 -12.08
C VAL A 193 17.83 13.96 -12.65
N HIS A 194 17.86 14.07 -13.98
CA HIS A 194 18.23 15.30 -14.66
C HIS A 194 17.05 16.27 -14.67
N LEU A 195 17.32 17.51 -14.27
CA LEU A 195 16.38 18.61 -14.40
C LEU A 195 16.36 19.02 -15.87
N ILE A 196 15.20 18.81 -16.51
CA ILE A 196 14.94 19.31 -17.86
C ILE A 196 14.88 20.84 -17.77
N GLN A 197 15.65 21.58 -18.57
CA GLN A 197 15.40 23.02 -18.72
C GLN A 197 14.09 23.20 -19.50
N PRO A 198 13.09 23.97 -19.00
CA PRO A 198 13.23 25.23 -18.26
C PRO A 198 12.47 25.25 -16.92
N LEU A 199 13.20 25.38 -15.80
CA LEU A 199 12.67 25.93 -14.54
C LEU A 199 13.17 27.36 -14.29
N SER A 200 13.80 27.98 -15.28
CA SER A 200 14.08 29.40 -15.33
C SER A 200 12.80 30.17 -15.65
N VAL A 201 12.05 30.52 -14.61
CA VAL A 201 11.05 31.57 -14.72
C VAL A 201 11.80 32.89 -14.66
N SER A 202 11.81 33.59 -15.80
CA SER A 202 12.07 35.02 -15.97
C SER A 202 11.13 35.87 -15.12
#